data_AF-A0A1T4WZZ1-F1
#
_entry.id   AF-A0A1T4WZZ1-F1
#
_cell.length_a   1.000
_cell.length_b   1.000
_cell.length_c   1.000
_cell.angle_alpha   90.00
_cell.angle_beta   90.00
_cell.angle_gamma   90.00
#
_symmetry.space_group_name_H-M   'P 1'
#
loop_
_entity.id
_entity.type
_entity.pdbx_description
1 polymer ?
#
loop_
_entity_poly.entity_id
_entity_poly.type
_entity_poly.pdbx_seq_one_letter_code
_entity_poly.pdbx_strand_id
1 'polypeptide(L)'
;MKNMDTWKFAHDYCGKLWWKVGWVTTIASALIHIPLYHSDENTIGIAGLILVAIQCFIMVASIYPTEKALKKHFNDDGTRK
;
A
#
# COMPACT_ATOMS: atom_id res chain seq x y z
N MET A 1 6.20 -0.34 19.03
CA MET A 1 5.59 1.00 19.18
C MET A 1 5.59 1.34 20.66
N LYS A 2 6.11 2.52 21.03
CA LYS A 2 6.42 2.86 22.42
C LYS A 2 5.31 3.66 23.13
N ASN A 3 4.40 4.29 22.40
CA ASN A 3 3.32 5.10 22.96
C ASN A 3 2.04 5.02 22.10
N MET A 4 0.88 5.34 22.68
CA MET A 4 -0.40 5.31 21.98
C MET A 4 -0.48 6.36 20.85
N ASP A 5 0.24 7.48 21.01
CA ASP A 5 0.35 8.52 19.98
C ASP A 5 1.18 8.09 18.77
N THR A 6 2.25 7.30 18.97
CA THR A 6 3.05 6.73 17.86
C THR A 6 2.22 5.69 17.10
N TRP A 7 1.40 4.90 17.80
CA TRP A 7 0.49 3.95 17.16
C TRP A 7 -0.57 4.66 16.30
N LYS A 8 -1.25 5.67 16.86
CA LYS A 8 -2.31 6.42 16.16
C LYS A 8 -1.77 7.15 14.93
N PHE A 9 -0.56 7.72 15.02
CA PHE A 9 0.09 8.36 13.88
C PHE A 9 0.48 7.37 12.78
N ALA A 10 1.11 6.24 13.14
CA ALA A 10 1.47 5.21 12.17
C ALA A 10 0.23 4.64 11.46
N HIS A 11 -0.84 4.41 12.21
CA HIS A 11 -2.10 3.90 11.68
C HIS A 11 -2.77 4.91 10.72
N ASP A 12 -2.89 6.19 11.10
CA ASP A 12 -3.49 7.22 10.24
C ASP A 12 -2.66 7.45 8.96
N TYR A 13 -1.34 7.45 9.07
CA TYR A 13 -0.44 7.60 7.93
C TYR A 13 -0.49 6.40 6.99
N CYS A 14 -0.45 5.17 7.54
CA CYS A 14 -0.59 3.94 6.77
C CYS A 14 -1.95 3.90 6.05
N GLY A 15 -3.04 4.27 6.74
CA GLY A 15 -4.38 4.36 6.15
C GLY A 15 -4.47 5.36 5.00
N LYS A 16 -3.90 6.57 5.15
CA LYS A 16 -3.83 7.57 4.06
C LYS A 16 -3.01 7.09 2.88
N LEU A 17 -1.90 6.40 3.13
CA LEU A 17 -1.05 5.83 2.10
C LEU A 17 -1.78 4.73 1.33
N TRP A 18 -2.44 3.82 2.06
CA TRP A 18 -3.30 2.78 1.49
C TRP A 18 -4.47 3.34 0.70
N TRP A 19 -5.08 4.44 1.13
CA TRP A 19 -6.16 5.07 0.38
C TRP A 19 -5.67 5.55 -0.99
N LYS A 20 -4.51 6.23 -1.04
CA LYS A 20 -3.91 6.67 -2.32
C LYS A 20 -3.52 5.50 -3.22
N VAL A 21 -2.84 4.49 -2.65
CA VAL A 21 -2.43 3.30 -3.39
C VAL A 21 -3.64 2.53 -3.92
N GLY A 22 -4.67 2.37 -3.09
CA GLY A 22 -5.91 1.67 -3.42
C GLY A 22 -6.57 2.25 -4.66
N TRP A 23 -6.72 3.58 -4.71
CA TRP A 23 -7.25 4.26 -5.90
C TRP A 23 -6.43 3.99 -7.16
N VAL A 24 -5.10 4.04 -7.06
CA VAL A 24 -4.20 3.75 -8.18
C VAL A 24 -4.34 2.30 -8.65
N THR A 25 -4.35 1.35 -7.72
CA THR A 25 -4.50 -0.08 -8.05
C THR A 25 -5.88 -0.40 -8.63
N THR A 26 -6.95 0.22 -8.14
CA THR A 26 -8.30 0.01 -8.68
C THR A 26 -8.41 0.52 -10.11
N ILE A 27 -7.87 1.71 -10.40
CA ILE A 27 -7.86 2.26 -11.75
C ILE A 27 -7.01 1.38 -12.68
N ALA A 28 -5.82 0.96 -12.23
CA ALA A 28 -4.96 0.08 -13.02
C ALA A 28 -5.63 -1.27 -13.32
N SER A 29 -6.26 -1.90 -12.33
CA SER A 29 -7.00 -3.15 -12.52
C SER A 29 -8.18 -3.00 -13.49
N ALA A 30 -8.94 -1.90 -13.38
CA ALA A 30 -10.03 -1.61 -14.30
C ALA A 30 -9.54 -1.40 -15.74
N LEU A 31 -8.44 -0.66 -15.92
CA LEU A 31 -7.82 -0.45 -17.24
C LEU A 31 -7.30 -1.75 -17.85
N ILE A 32 -6.74 -2.65 -17.03
CA ILE A 32 -6.25 -3.96 -17.48
C ILE A 32 -7.41 -4.89 -17.88
N HIS A 33 -8.58 -4.78 -17.23
CA HIS A 33 -9.75 -5.61 -17.55
C HIS A 33 -10.42 -5.25 -18.90
N ILE A 34 -10.32 -3.99 -19.37
CA ILE A 34 -10.95 -3.54 -20.62
C ILE A 34 -10.44 -4.33 -21.85
N PRO A 35 -9.11 -4.48 -22.10
CA PRO A 35 -8.59 -5.26 -23.21
C PRO A 35 -8.60 -6.78 -22.96
N LEU A 36 -8.54 -7.21 -21.69
CA LEU A 36 -8.53 -8.64 -21.32
C LEU A 36 -9.87 -9.33 -21.55
N TYR A 37 -10.99 -8.60 -21.64
CA TYR A 37 -12.31 -9.19 -21.93
C TYR A 37 -12.36 -9.93 -23.28
N HIS A 38 -11.42 -9.62 -24.19
CA HIS A 38 -11.29 -10.26 -25.50
C HIS A 38 -10.18 -11.34 -25.56
N SER A 39 -9.49 -11.58 -24.44
CA SER A 39 -8.29 -12.41 -24.38
C SER A 39 -8.53 -13.75 -23.69
N ASP A 40 -7.65 -14.71 -23.97
CA ASP A 40 -7.68 -16.09 -23.46
C ASP A 40 -7.62 -16.16 -21.91
N GLU A 41 -8.38 -17.08 -21.30
CA GLU A 41 -8.47 -17.27 -19.84
C GLU A 41 -7.10 -17.42 -19.16
N ASN A 42 -6.14 -18.05 -19.83
CA ASN A 42 -4.81 -18.27 -19.28
C ASN A 42 -4.02 -16.95 -19.15
N THR A 43 -4.26 -16.01 -20.08
CA THR A 43 -3.65 -14.67 -20.05
C THR A 43 -4.26 -13.80 -18.94
N ILE A 44 -5.57 -13.91 -18.73
CA ILE A 44 -6.27 -13.24 -17.62
C ILE A 44 -5.72 -13.71 -16.28
N GLY A 45 -5.53 -15.04 -16.12
CA GLY A 45 -4.97 -15.63 -14.91
C GLY A 45 -3.56 -15.13 -14.59
N ILE A 46 -2.66 -15.12 -15.58
CA ILE A 46 -1.27 -14.65 -15.39
C ILE A 46 -1.24 -13.15 -15.07
N ALA A 47 -2.03 -12.33 -15.77
CA ALA A 47 -2.10 -10.90 -15.52
C ALA A 47 -2.61 -10.60 -14.10
N GLY A 48 -3.63 -11.32 -13.63
CA GLY A 48 -4.15 -11.22 -12.27
C GLY A 48 -3.11 -11.61 -11.21
N LEU A 49 -2.35 -12.67 -11.45
CA LEU A 49 -1.27 -13.11 -10.55
C LEU A 49 -0.18 -12.05 -10.39
N ILE A 50 0.25 -11.44 -11.50
CA ILE A 50 1.25 -10.36 -11.51
C ILE A 50 0.70 -9.14 -10.75
N LEU A 51 -0.55 -8.77 -10.98
CA LEU A 51 -1.23 -7.67 -10.29
C LEU A 51 -1.23 -7.87 -8.76
N VAL A 52 -1.61 -9.07 -8.29
CA VAL A 52 -1.62 -9.41 -6.87
C VAL A 52 -0.21 -9.39 -6.29
N ALA A 53 0.79 -9.92 -7.01
CA ALA A 53 2.18 -9.88 -6.56
C ALA A 53 2.69 -8.45 -6.37
N ILE A 54 2.37 -7.55 -7.31
CA ILE A 54 2.68 -6.11 -7.22
C ILE A 54 1.96 -5.50 -6.01
N GLN A 55 0.68 -5.81 -5.81
CA GLN A 55 -0.10 -5.28 -4.68
C GLN A 55 0.46 -5.72 -3.32
N CYS A 56 0.88 -6.99 -3.19
CA CYS A 56 1.58 -7.50 -2.01
C CYS A 56 2.90 -6.76 -1.77
N PHE A 57 3.69 -6.52 -2.83
CA PHE A 57 4.94 -5.77 -2.72
C PHE A 57 4.70 -4.34 -2.24
N ILE A 58 3.68 -3.66 -2.78
CA ILE A 58 3.31 -2.30 -2.34
C ILE A 58 2.88 -2.30 -0.86
N MET A 59 2.14 -3.31 -0.41
CA MET A 59 1.78 -3.45 1.01
C MET A 59 3.01 -3.55 1.91
N VAL A 60 3.98 -4.40 1.56
CA VAL A 60 5.22 -4.52 2.34
C VAL A 60 6.02 -3.22 2.28
N ALA A 61 6.13 -2.63 1.10
CA ALA A 61 6.82 -1.35 0.89
C ALA A 61 6.18 -0.21 1.70
N SER A 62 4.88 -0.27 2.02
CA SER A 62 4.17 0.75 2.82
C SER A 62 4.62 0.83 4.28
N ILE A 63 5.29 -0.21 4.80
CA ILE A 63 5.85 -0.23 6.16
C ILE A 63 7.03 0.75 6.26
N TYR A 64 7.93 0.75 5.28
CA TYR A 64 9.12 1.60 5.26
C TYR A 64 8.83 3.12 5.33
N PRO A 65 7.93 3.72 4.52
CA PRO A 65 7.59 5.13 4.63
C PRO A 65 6.83 5.43 5.92
N THR A 66 6.04 4.47 6.45
CA THR A 66 5.36 4.63 7.73
C THR A 66 6.37 4.71 8.87
N GLU A 67 7.37 3.83 8.91
CA GLU A 67 8.47 3.89 9.89
C GLU A 67 9.34 5.14 9.71
N LYS A 68 9.65 5.54 8.48
CA LYS A 68 10.41 6.76 8.20
C LYS A 68 9.66 8.01 8.65
N ALA A 69 8.35 8.08 8.41
CA ALA A 69 7.51 9.17 8.90
C ALA A 69 7.44 9.15 10.44
N LEU A 70 7.36 7.98 11.05
CA LEU A 70 7.39 7.82 12.51
C LEU A 70 8.69 8.36 13.11
N LYS A 71 9.86 7.97 12.58
CA LYS A 71 11.18 8.47 13.01
C LYS A 71 11.39 9.97 12.76
N LYS A 72 10.66 10.55 11.81
CA LYS A 72 10.71 12.00 11.54
C LYS A 72 9.91 12.81 12.55
N HIS A 73 8.77 12.28 13.02
CA HIS A 73 7.85 12.98 13.91
C HIS A 73 8.03 12.62 15.40
N PHE A 74 8.70 11.51 15.70
CA PHE A 74 8.92 11.05 17.06
C PHE A 74 10.40 10.71 17.27
N ASN A 75 10.92 11.06 18.46
CA ASN A 75 12.25 10.64 18.91
C ASN A 75 12.24 9.13 19.22
N ASP A 76 13.42 8.51 19.37
CA ASP A 76 13.55 7.08 19.67
C ASP A 76 12.86 6.65 20.97
N ASP A 77 12.61 7.59 21.90
CA ASP A 77 11.88 7.39 23.15
C ASP A 77 10.34 7.37 22.96
N GLY A 78 9.82 7.90 21.85
CA GLY A 78 8.38 8.01 21.59
C GLY A 78 7.76 9.37 21.93
N THR A 79 8.55 10.32 22.43
CA THR A 79 8.20 11.76 22.49
C THR A 79 8.08 12.37 21.10
N ARG A 80 7.06 13.22 20.89
CA ARG A 80 6.93 14.02 19.66
C ARG A 80 8.08 15.01 19.55
N LYS A 81 8.54 15.22 18.32
CA LYS A 81 9.55 16.21 17.98
C LYS A 81 8.93 17.52 17.52
#